data_AF-A0A8B8IIF0-F1
#
_entry.id   AF-A0A8B8IIF0-F1
#
_cell.length_a   1.000
_cell.length_b   1.000
_cell.length_c   1.000
_cell.angle_alpha   90.00
_cell.angle_beta   90.00
_cell.angle_gamma   90.00
#
_symmetry.space_group_name_H-M   'P 1'
#
loop_
_entity.id
_entity.type
_entity.pdbx_description
1 polymer ?
#
loop_
_entity_poly.entity_id
_entity_poly.type
_entity_poly.pdbx_seq_one_letter_code
_entity_poly.pdbx_strand_id
1 'polypeptide(L)'
;MPRKPCYWTRKLELELVDFVRQKEFIWKPIGNTNHLIQQKYKAYAEFAARLGRGFTARSVRDRWVNIRSTFNHNLRRVDKSRETAQSASEVYVPCWPLWKPLQFLREATLKDVVNYDYTLNEDFNDLTSNIQVKEEAPMEYDVDLVGIRQRGQRTDRPRKKIKNKADNSNKCIQILDDLVKALNPLLEKKSENSRYWYFGKHVTEQLNAMRKIDAECASRDIMLLLESMTEG
;
A
#
# COMPACT_ATOMS: atom_id res chain seq x y z
N MET A 1 3.44 -15.16 -32.50
CA MET A 1 2.89 -16.39 -31.87
C MET A 1 1.98 -16.01 -30.71
N PRO A 2 0.72 -16.46 -30.68
CA PRO A 2 -0.17 -16.26 -29.53
C PRO A 2 0.45 -16.94 -28.30
N ARG A 3 0.56 -16.22 -27.19
CA ARG A 3 1.05 -16.80 -25.93
C ARG A 3 -0.05 -17.71 -25.39
N LYS A 4 0.24 -19.01 -25.25
CA LYS A 4 -0.69 -19.93 -24.57
C LYS A 4 -0.92 -19.43 -23.14
N PRO A 5 -2.17 -19.34 -22.66
CA PRO A 5 -2.43 -19.02 -21.27
C PRO A 5 -1.78 -20.08 -20.36
N CYS A 6 -1.05 -19.65 -19.34
CA CYS A 6 -0.52 -20.56 -18.33
C CYS A 6 -1.56 -20.75 -17.23
N TYR A 7 -1.91 -22.00 -16.94
CA TYR A 7 -2.88 -22.35 -15.92
C TYR A 7 -2.17 -22.65 -14.59
N TRP A 8 -2.61 -21.99 -13.53
CA TRP A 8 -2.09 -22.20 -12.18
C TRP A 8 -3.04 -23.12 -11.43
N THR A 9 -2.55 -24.32 -11.10
CA THR A 9 -3.26 -25.21 -10.19
C THR A 9 -2.83 -24.93 -8.75
N ARG A 10 -3.65 -25.33 -7.78
CA ARG A 10 -3.33 -25.22 -6.36
C ARG A 10 -1.98 -25.86 -6.01
N LYS A 11 -1.64 -26.99 -6.63
CA LYS A 11 -0.35 -27.68 -6.42
C LYS A 11 0.82 -26.79 -6.85
N LEU A 12 0.74 -26.18 -8.04
CA LEU A 12 1.79 -25.29 -8.54
C LEU A 12 1.93 -24.02 -7.70
N GLU A 13 0.84 -23.53 -7.12
CA GLU A 13 0.87 -22.39 -6.22
C GLU A 13 1.55 -22.71 -4.90
N LEU A 14 1.29 -23.89 -4.33
CA LEU A 14 2.00 -24.36 -3.15
C LEU A 14 3.50 -24.53 -3.43
N GLU A 15 3.87 -25.14 -4.55
CA GLU A 15 5.26 -25.25 -4.99
C GLU A 15 5.93 -23.88 -5.16
N LEU A 16 5.19 -22.89 -5.68
CA LEU A 16 5.68 -21.51 -5.79
C LEU A 16 5.89 -20.88 -4.41
N VAL A 17 4.96 -21.09 -3.47
CA VAL A 17 5.09 -20.57 -2.10
C VAL A 17 6.32 -21.18 -1.42
N ASP A 18 6.51 -22.49 -1.53
CA ASP A 18 7.67 -23.18 -0.94
C ASP A 18 8.98 -22.70 -1.57
N PHE A 19 9.02 -22.54 -2.89
CA PHE A 19 10.18 -22.00 -3.60
C PHE A 19 10.51 -20.57 -3.16
N VAL A 20 9.51 -19.71 -3.01
CA VAL A 20 9.71 -18.33 -2.56
C VAL A 20 10.16 -18.32 -1.11
N ARG A 21 9.57 -19.15 -0.24
CA ARG A 21 9.97 -19.28 1.16
C ARG A 21 11.47 -19.56 1.30
N GLN A 22 12.01 -20.47 0.50
CA GLN A 22 13.44 -20.81 0.45
C GLN A 22 14.33 -19.66 -0.04
N LYS A 23 13.79 -18.71 -0.82
CA LYS A 23 14.54 -17.61 -1.44
C LYS A 23 14.22 -16.29 -0.78
N GLU A 24 14.84 -16.07 0.38
CA GLU A 24 14.59 -14.93 1.26
C GLU A 24 14.66 -13.55 0.57
N PHE A 25 15.59 -13.37 -0.37
CA PHE A 25 15.76 -12.13 -1.15
C PHE A 25 14.54 -11.75 -2.02
N ILE A 26 13.57 -12.66 -2.18
CA ILE A 26 12.31 -12.40 -2.89
C ILE A 26 11.30 -11.68 -2.00
N TRP A 27 11.22 -12.07 -0.72
CA TRP A 27 10.09 -11.73 0.13
C TRP A 27 10.46 -10.97 1.41
N LYS A 28 11.64 -11.20 2.00
CA LYS A 28 12.10 -10.46 3.18
C LYS A 28 12.23 -8.97 2.84
N PRO A 29 11.81 -8.05 3.71
CA PRO A 29 12.03 -6.61 3.55
C PRO A 29 13.53 -6.25 3.42
N ILE A 30 14.36 -6.83 4.29
CA ILE A 30 15.81 -6.60 4.32
C ILE A 30 16.43 -7.17 3.05
N GLY A 31 17.08 -6.32 2.26
CA GLY A 31 17.70 -6.71 0.98
C GLY A 31 16.75 -6.77 -0.21
N ASN A 32 15.43 -6.57 -0.06
CA ASN A 32 14.46 -6.53 -1.17
C ASN A 32 14.46 -5.19 -1.91
N THR A 33 15.64 -4.61 -2.09
CA THR A 33 15.85 -3.39 -2.86
C THR A 33 15.72 -3.67 -4.36
N ASN A 34 15.48 -2.61 -5.14
CA ASN A 34 15.45 -2.69 -6.60
C ASN A 34 16.76 -3.20 -7.21
N HIS A 35 17.88 -3.11 -6.49
CA HIS A 35 19.17 -3.66 -6.91
C HIS A 35 19.13 -5.18 -7.15
N LEU A 36 18.25 -5.93 -6.46
CA LEU A 36 18.11 -7.38 -6.64
C LEU A 36 17.03 -7.78 -7.66
N ILE A 37 16.53 -6.85 -8.49
CA ILE A 37 15.51 -7.16 -9.51
C ILE A 37 15.99 -8.28 -10.44
N GLN A 38 17.25 -8.24 -10.87
CA GLN A 38 17.81 -9.27 -11.76
C GLN A 38 17.90 -10.63 -11.07
N GLN A 39 18.28 -10.66 -9.78
CA GLN A 39 18.34 -11.89 -9.00
C GLN A 39 16.95 -12.50 -8.79
N LYS A 40 15.94 -11.67 -8.49
CA LYS A 40 14.54 -12.09 -8.42
C LYS A 40 14.05 -12.62 -9.76
N TYR A 41 14.35 -11.91 -10.85
CA TYR A 41 13.97 -12.34 -12.19
C TYR A 41 14.62 -13.68 -12.57
N LYS A 42 15.91 -13.87 -12.25
CA LYS A 42 16.63 -15.14 -12.43
C LYS A 42 15.98 -16.26 -11.63
N ALA A 43 15.59 -16.00 -10.38
CA ALA A 43 14.87 -16.99 -9.57
C ALA A 43 13.51 -17.35 -10.17
N TYR A 44 12.72 -16.37 -10.62
CA TYR A 44 11.45 -16.68 -11.29
C TYR A 44 11.64 -17.39 -12.63
N ALA A 45 12.71 -17.10 -13.37
CA ALA A 45 13.05 -17.80 -14.60
C ALA A 45 13.42 -19.26 -14.32
N GLU A 46 14.17 -19.52 -13.26
CA GLU A 46 14.51 -20.87 -12.81
C GLU A 46 13.25 -21.67 -12.44
N PHE A 47 12.32 -21.07 -11.69
CA PHE A 47 11.05 -21.72 -11.37
C PHE A 47 10.21 -21.99 -12.64
N ALA A 48 10.11 -21.00 -13.53
CA ALA A 48 9.40 -21.16 -14.79
C ALA A 48 10.00 -22.28 -15.67
N ALA A 49 11.33 -22.43 -15.68
CA ALA A 49 12.00 -23.50 -16.42
C ALA A 49 11.63 -24.89 -15.89
N ARG A 50 11.44 -25.05 -14.57
CA ARG A 50 10.99 -26.31 -13.95
C ARG A 50 9.56 -26.68 -14.34
N LEU A 51 8.69 -25.67 -14.52
CA LEU A 51 7.29 -25.88 -14.92
C LEU A 51 7.11 -26.20 -16.41
N GLY A 52 8.12 -25.90 -17.24
CA GLY A 52 8.11 -26.22 -18.66
C GLY A 52 7.38 -25.20 -19.54
N ARG A 53 6.91 -25.66 -20.71
CA ARG A 53 6.39 -24.79 -21.77
C ARG A 53 5.10 -24.07 -21.33
N GLY A 54 5.09 -22.74 -21.44
CA GLY A 54 3.93 -21.89 -21.13
C GLY A 54 4.15 -20.98 -19.93
N PHE A 55 5.08 -21.31 -19.03
CA PHE A 55 5.46 -20.45 -17.92
C PHE A 55 6.62 -19.53 -18.31
N THR A 56 6.57 -18.30 -17.82
CA THR A 56 7.64 -17.30 -17.99
C THR A 56 7.96 -16.69 -16.64
N ALA A 57 9.18 -16.16 -16.47
CA ALA A 57 9.54 -15.44 -15.25
C ALA A 57 8.52 -14.33 -14.90
N ARG A 58 7.94 -13.68 -15.93
CA ARG A 58 6.86 -12.71 -15.77
C ARG A 58 5.59 -13.34 -15.21
N SER A 59 5.10 -14.45 -15.77
CA SER A 59 3.86 -15.07 -15.29
C SER A 59 3.99 -15.61 -13.87
N VAL A 60 5.17 -16.14 -13.51
CA VAL A 60 5.49 -16.55 -12.13
C VAL A 60 5.49 -15.35 -11.19
N ARG A 61 6.18 -14.26 -11.56
CA ARG A 61 6.19 -13.01 -10.78
C ARG A 61 4.78 -12.47 -10.56
N ASP A 62 3.98 -12.39 -11.63
CA ASP A 62 2.64 -11.84 -11.56
C ASP A 62 1.72 -12.72 -10.68
N ARG A 63 1.87 -14.05 -10.74
CA ARG A 63 1.17 -14.95 -9.81
C ARG A 63 1.59 -14.74 -8.36
N TRP A 64 2.90 -14.64 -8.09
CA TRP A 64 3.40 -14.36 -6.74
C TRP A 64 2.86 -13.04 -6.18
N VAL A 65 2.83 -11.99 -7.00
CA VAL A 65 2.26 -10.69 -6.60
C VAL A 65 0.79 -10.82 -6.22
N ASN A 66 0.00 -11.59 -6.99
CA ASN A 66 -1.41 -11.84 -6.67
C ASN A 66 -1.56 -12.61 -5.36
N ILE A 67 -0.80 -13.69 -5.17
CA ILE A 67 -0.80 -14.48 -3.92
C ILE A 67 -0.48 -13.57 -2.72
N ARG A 68 0.59 -12.80 -2.79
CA ARG A 68 0.98 -11.87 -1.70
C ARG A 68 -0.10 -10.81 -1.43
N SER A 69 -0.75 -10.30 -2.49
CA SER A 69 -1.84 -9.33 -2.35
C SER A 69 -3.05 -9.93 -1.63
N THR A 70 -3.48 -11.14 -2.00
CA THR A 70 -4.56 -11.87 -1.35
C THR A 70 -4.22 -12.19 0.11
N PHE A 71 -2.96 -12.57 0.38
CA PHE A 71 -2.49 -12.78 1.75
C PHE A 71 -2.62 -11.51 2.60
N ASN A 72 -2.08 -10.39 2.14
CA ASN A 72 -2.15 -9.12 2.87
C ASN A 72 -3.59 -8.63 3.07
N HIS A 73 -4.48 -8.91 2.12
CA HIS A 73 -5.91 -8.61 2.29
C HIS A 73 -6.54 -9.47 3.40
N ASN A 74 -6.30 -10.78 3.39
CA ASN A 74 -6.76 -11.67 4.45
C ASN A 74 -6.16 -11.30 5.82
N LEU A 75 -4.87 -10.97 5.86
CA LEU A 75 -4.18 -10.55 7.09
C LEU A 75 -4.89 -9.36 7.75
N ARG A 76 -5.20 -8.31 6.99
CA ARG A 76 -5.97 -7.17 7.52
C ARG A 76 -7.36 -7.56 8.04
N ARG A 77 -8.01 -8.56 7.46
CA ARG A 77 -9.30 -9.06 7.96
C ARG A 77 -9.15 -9.80 9.28
N VAL A 78 -8.10 -10.62 9.40
CA VAL A 78 -7.77 -11.30 10.66
C VAL A 78 -7.46 -10.27 11.74
N ASP A 79 -6.58 -9.31 11.45
CA ASP A 79 -6.20 -8.25 12.41
C ASP A 79 -7.42 -7.45 12.86
N LYS A 80 -8.28 -7.02 11.93
CA LYS A 80 -9.52 -6.31 12.26
C LYS A 80 -10.48 -7.16 13.09
N SER A 81 -10.64 -8.44 12.75
CA SER A 81 -11.52 -9.33 13.53
C SER A 81 -11.00 -9.53 14.95
N ARG A 82 -9.68 -9.53 15.12
CA ARG A 82 -9.02 -9.70 16.40
C ARG A 82 -9.17 -8.48 17.30
N GLU A 83 -9.21 -7.27 16.73
CA GLU A 83 -9.49 -6.04 17.46
C GLU A 83 -10.92 -6.01 18.01
N THR A 84 -11.87 -6.63 17.30
CA THR A 84 -13.30 -6.63 17.68
C THR A 84 -13.74 -7.85 18.45
N ALA A 85 -12.97 -8.94 18.42
CA ALA A 85 -13.35 -10.22 19.01
C ALA A 85 -13.22 -10.19 20.54
N GLN A 86 -14.24 -10.71 21.22
CA GLN A 86 -14.22 -10.88 22.68
C GLN A 86 -13.55 -12.19 23.10
N SER A 87 -13.46 -13.16 22.19
CA SER A 87 -12.87 -14.48 22.41
C SER A 87 -12.07 -14.95 21.20
N ALA A 88 -11.06 -15.80 21.43
CA ALA A 88 -10.21 -16.34 20.36
C ALA A 88 -10.98 -17.14 19.29
N SER A 89 -12.13 -17.71 19.66
CA SER A 89 -13.04 -18.44 18.76
C SER A 89 -13.78 -17.54 17.77
N GLU A 90 -13.85 -16.24 18.01
CA GLU A 90 -14.55 -15.27 17.15
C GLU A 90 -13.62 -14.66 16.08
N VAL A 91 -12.31 -14.90 16.20
CA VAL A 91 -11.32 -14.37 15.26
C VAL A 91 -11.50 -15.04 13.90
N TYR A 92 -11.59 -14.22 12.86
CA TYR A 92 -11.75 -14.68 11.48
C TYR A 92 -10.54 -15.53 11.06
N VAL A 93 -10.82 -16.75 10.57
CA VAL A 93 -9.80 -17.62 9.98
C VAL A 93 -10.07 -17.77 8.47
N PRO A 94 -9.17 -17.28 7.60
CA PRO A 94 -9.33 -17.43 6.16
C PRO A 94 -9.34 -18.91 5.73
N CYS A 95 -10.38 -19.33 4.99
CA CYS A 95 -10.46 -20.66 4.37
C CYS A 95 -9.60 -20.76 3.07
N TRP A 96 -8.56 -19.96 2.96
CA TRP A 96 -7.73 -19.92 1.75
C TRP A 96 -6.59 -20.94 1.87
N PRO A 97 -6.44 -21.89 0.93
CA PRO A 97 -5.44 -22.96 1.03
C PRO A 97 -3.99 -22.53 1.25
N LEU A 98 -3.63 -21.34 0.76
CA LEU A 98 -2.27 -20.80 0.90
C LEU A 98 -2.07 -20.03 2.21
N TRP A 99 -3.11 -19.88 3.04
CA TRP A 99 -3.06 -19.11 4.29
C TRP A 99 -2.03 -19.64 5.28
N LYS A 100 -2.04 -20.96 5.58
CA LYS A 100 -1.08 -21.58 6.49
C LYS A 100 0.36 -21.56 5.91
N PRO A 101 0.60 -21.97 4.65
CA PRO A 101 1.93 -21.90 4.05
C PRO A 101 2.55 -20.51 4.00
N LEU A 102 1.76 -19.43 3.98
CA LEU A 102 2.24 -18.06 3.86
C LEU A 102 2.52 -17.35 5.21
N GLN A 103 2.33 -18.02 6.35
CA GLN A 103 2.55 -17.40 7.67
C GLN A 103 3.99 -16.89 7.88
N PHE A 104 4.98 -17.46 7.19
CA PHE A 104 6.37 -16.98 7.25
C PHE A 104 6.52 -15.49 6.84
N LEU A 105 5.60 -14.96 6.03
CA LEU A 105 5.59 -13.54 5.65
C LEU A 105 5.30 -12.62 6.85
N ARG A 106 4.51 -13.10 7.83
CA ARG A 106 4.21 -12.36 9.05
C ARG A 106 5.41 -12.36 9.99
N GLU A 107 6.07 -13.51 10.14
CA GLU A 107 7.23 -13.66 11.03
C GLU A 107 8.40 -12.75 10.65
N ALA A 108 8.71 -12.59 9.36
CA ALA A 108 9.77 -11.64 8.98
C ALA A 108 9.40 -10.19 9.22
N THR A 109 8.11 -9.83 9.10
CA THR A 109 7.69 -8.46 9.41
C THR A 109 7.89 -8.14 10.90
N LEU A 110 7.66 -9.12 11.78
CA LEU A 110 7.89 -8.96 13.22
C LEU A 110 9.37 -8.99 13.58
N LYS A 111 10.13 -9.96 13.08
CA LYS A 111 11.57 -10.10 13.38
C LYS A 111 12.39 -8.92 12.87
N ASP A 112 12.05 -8.37 11.71
CA ASP A 112 12.76 -7.20 11.17
C ASP A 112 12.46 -5.90 11.96
N VAL A 113 11.32 -5.82 12.65
CA VAL A 113 10.97 -4.70 13.55
C VAL A 113 11.66 -4.84 14.91
N VAL A 114 11.69 -6.06 15.47
CA VAL A 114 12.37 -6.34 16.76
C VAL A 114 13.88 -6.14 16.67
N ASN A 115 14.48 -6.27 15.48
CA ASN A 115 15.91 -6.01 15.28
C ASN A 115 16.29 -4.51 15.31
N TYR A 116 15.32 -3.59 15.42
CA TYR A 116 15.54 -2.15 15.50
C TYR A 116 14.93 -1.49 16.75
N ASP A 117 14.25 -2.26 17.61
CA ASP A 117 13.59 -1.71 18.79
C ASP A 117 13.63 -2.72 19.94
N TYR A 118 14.37 -2.36 21.00
CA TYR A 118 14.49 -3.17 22.21
C TYR A 118 13.24 -2.90 23.05
N THR A 119 12.32 -3.87 23.09
CA THR A 119 11.15 -4.08 23.97
C THR A 119 9.83 -4.24 23.19
N LEU A 120 9.28 -5.46 23.18
CA LEU A 120 7.91 -5.79 23.60
C LEU A 120 7.50 -7.24 23.22
N ASN A 121 7.18 -8.00 24.27
CA ASN A 121 6.22 -9.10 24.41
C ASN A 121 6.59 -10.54 23.98
N GLU A 122 6.83 -11.37 25.00
CA GLU A 122 7.12 -12.82 24.95
C GLU A 122 5.88 -13.74 24.84
N ASP A 123 4.64 -13.24 24.79
CA ASP A 123 3.46 -14.09 25.05
C ASP A 123 2.71 -14.69 23.83
N PHE A 124 3.36 -14.92 22.67
CA PHE A 124 2.62 -15.32 21.45
C PHE A 124 2.88 -16.72 20.88
N ASN A 125 3.68 -17.55 21.54
CA ASN A 125 4.03 -18.87 20.99
C ASN A 125 3.03 -19.99 21.32
N ASP A 126 2.08 -19.78 22.25
CA ASP A 126 1.35 -20.90 22.88
C ASP A 126 -0.03 -21.24 22.28
N LEU A 127 -0.51 -20.50 21.25
CA LEU A 127 -1.86 -20.73 20.69
C LEU A 127 -1.92 -21.58 19.41
N THR A 128 -0.78 -22.06 18.90
CA THR A 128 -0.75 -22.76 17.60
C THR A 128 -0.77 -24.29 17.69
N SER A 129 -0.69 -24.86 18.88
CA SER A 129 -0.56 -26.31 19.09
C SER A 129 -1.89 -27.06 19.31
N ASN A 130 -3.02 -26.41 19.61
CA ASN A 130 -4.27 -27.09 19.98
C ASN A 130 -5.55 -26.45 19.39
N ILE A 131 -5.73 -26.48 18.07
CA ILE A 131 -7.05 -26.18 17.46
C ILE A 131 -7.59 -27.46 16.84
N GLN A 132 -8.51 -28.12 17.56
CA GLN A 132 -9.38 -29.16 17.00
C GLN A 132 -10.40 -28.50 16.08
N VAL A 133 -10.38 -28.90 14.81
CA VAL A 133 -11.26 -28.39 13.76
C VAL A 133 -12.63 -29.06 13.89
N LYS A 134 -13.69 -28.27 14.06
CA LYS A 134 -15.06 -28.72 13.73
C LYS A 134 -15.27 -28.44 12.25
N GLU A 135 -15.39 -29.52 11.49
CA GLU A 135 -15.60 -29.55 10.05
C GLU A 135 -17.08 -29.23 9.77
N GLU A 136 -17.36 -28.11 9.08
CA GLU A 136 -18.69 -27.86 8.52
C GLU A 136 -18.73 -28.30 7.05
N ALA A 137 -19.87 -28.88 6.68
CA ALA A 137 -20.12 -29.63 5.45
C ALA A 137 -19.89 -28.82 4.16
N PRO A 138 -19.56 -29.48 3.03
CA PRO A 138 -19.24 -28.82 1.78
C PRO A 138 -20.53 -28.32 1.10
N MET A 139 -20.63 -27.00 0.89
CA MET A 139 -21.66 -26.44 0.03
C MET A 139 -21.21 -26.49 -1.42
N GLU A 140 -22.10 -27.05 -2.22
CA GLU A 140 -22.02 -27.40 -3.62
C GLU A 140 -21.98 -26.15 -4.52
N TYR A 141 -21.44 -26.34 -5.72
CA TYR A 141 -20.96 -25.36 -6.71
C TYR A 141 -21.85 -24.14 -6.96
N ASP A 142 -21.21 -22.95 -7.03
CA ASP A 142 -21.54 -21.99 -8.08
C ASP A 142 -20.24 -21.35 -8.62
N VAL A 143 -19.93 -21.72 -9.87
CA VAL A 143 -18.78 -21.27 -10.63
C VAL A 143 -19.28 -20.15 -11.53
N ASP A 144 -19.55 -18.98 -10.97
CA ASP A 144 -19.53 -17.73 -11.74
C ASP A 144 -19.56 -16.49 -10.82
N LEU A 145 -18.86 -15.45 -11.28
CA LEU A 145 -18.86 -14.08 -10.74
C LEU A 145 -18.05 -13.78 -9.47
N VAL A 146 -16.73 -14.00 -9.54
CA VAL A 146 -15.81 -13.00 -8.98
C VAL A 146 -15.15 -12.25 -10.14
N GLY A 147 -15.88 -11.25 -10.67
CA GLY A 147 -15.42 -10.31 -11.69
C GLY A 147 -14.30 -9.40 -11.17
N ILE A 148 -13.12 -9.96 -10.89
CA ILE A 148 -11.90 -9.18 -10.65
C ILE A 148 -11.44 -8.65 -12.00
N ARG A 149 -11.72 -7.37 -12.23
CA ARG A 149 -11.36 -6.58 -13.41
C ARG A 149 -9.98 -6.98 -13.94
N GLN A 150 -9.95 -7.62 -15.11
CA GLN A 150 -8.73 -7.78 -15.89
C GLN A 150 -8.16 -6.38 -16.16
N ARG A 151 -7.02 -6.04 -15.53
CA ARG A 151 -6.27 -4.82 -15.85
C ARG A 151 -5.60 -4.98 -17.22
N GLY A 152 -6.40 -4.88 -18.27
CA GLY A 152 -5.97 -4.93 -19.67
C GLY A 152 -6.04 -3.60 -20.42
N GLN A 153 -6.66 -2.57 -19.86
CA GLN A 153 -6.72 -1.25 -20.49
C GLN A 153 -5.66 -0.33 -19.88
N ARG A 154 -4.62 -0.08 -20.68
CA ARG A 154 -3.53 0.85 -20.41
C ARG A 154 -4.12 2.25 -20.51
N THR A 155 -4.37 2.90 -19.38
CA THR A 155 -4.74 4.32 -19.41
C THR A 155 -3.50 5.15 -19.76
N ASP A 156 -3.64 6.09 -20.70
CA ASP A 156 -2.63 7.09 -21.09
C ASP A 156 -2.40 8.11 -19.97
N ARG A 157 -2.04 7.62 -18.78
CA ARG A 157 -1.75 8.47 -17.64
C ARG A 157 -0.27 8.88 -17.70
N PRO A 158 0.04 10.19 -17.80
CA PRO A 158 1.42 10.65 -17.90
C PRO A 158 2.20 10.28 -16.63
N ARG A 159 3.34 9.61 -16.84
CA ARG A 159 4.21 9.08 -15.79
C ARG A 159 4.96 10.24 -15.12
N LYS A 160 4.48 10.72 -13.96
CA LYS A 160 5.23 11.70 -13.15
C LYS A 160 6.54 11.06 -12.67
N LYS A 161 7.67 11.64 -13.09
CA LYS A 161 9.01 11.32 -12.58
C LYS A 161 9.09 11.75 -11.12
N ILE A 162 9.40 10.80 -10.22
CA ILE A 162 9.70 11.09 -8.81
C ILE A 162 11.13 11.64 -8.78
N LYS A 163 11.29 12.92 -8.45
CA LYS A 163 12.58 13.53 -8.14
C LYS A 163 12.95 13.15 -6.70
N ASN A 164 14.20 12.73 -6.50
CA ASN A 164 14.77 12.40 -5.19
C ASN A 164 14.66 13.61 -4.26
N LYS A 165 14.07 13.41 -3.07
CA LYS A 165 14.04 14.43 -2.00
C LYS A 165 15.43 14.47 -1.37
N ALA A 166 16.13 15.57 -1.61
CA ALA A 166 17.18 16.03 -0.71
C ALA A 166 16.56 16.34 0.67
N ASP A 167 17.41 16.21 1.67
CA ASP A 167 17.17 16.42 3.09
C ASP A 167 16.27 17.64 3.38
N ASN A 168 15.02 17.37 3.75
CA ASN A 168 13.93 18.37 3.85
C ASN A 168 13.46 18.59 5.30
N SER A 169 14.16 17.99 6.28
CA SER A 169 13.80 18.09 7.71
C SER A 169 13.65 19.56 8.15
N ASN A 170 14.62 20.40 7.78
CA ASN A 170 14.62 21.82 8.16
C ASN A 170 13.55 22.65 7.44
N LYS A 171 13.17 22.27 6.20
CA LYS A 171 12.08 22.93 5.47
C LYS A 171 10.72 22.60 6.06
N CYS A 172 10.51 21.37 6.52
CA CYS A 172 9.26 20.99 7.17
C CYS A 172 9.06 21.77 8.48
N ILE A 173 10.13 21.99 9.24
CA ILE A 173 10.10 22.82 10.46
C ILE A 173 9.79 24.28 10.11
N GLN A 174 10.44 24.85 9.10
CA GLN A 174 10.15 26.21 8.65
C GLN A 174 8.70 26.37 8.17
N ILE A 175 8.17 25.41 7.40
CA ILE A 175 6.77 25.43 6.95
C ILE A 175 5.81 25.36 8.14
N LEU A 176 6.13 24.59 9.17
CA LEU A 176 5.33 24.51 10.39
C LEU A 176 5.36 25.83 11.16
N ASP A 177 6.53 26.45 11.31
CA ASP A 177 6.66 27.76 11.97
C ASP A 177 5.92 28.86 11.20
N ASP A 178 6.01 28.85 9.87
CA ASP A 178 5.30 29.80 9.01
C ASP A 178 3.77 29.59 9.08
N LEU A 179 3.31 28.35 9.16
CA LEU A 179 1.90 28.03 9.37
C LEU A 179 1.40 28.51 10.74
N VAL A 180 2.18 28.30 11.81
CA VAL A 180 1.81 28.77 13.15
C VAL A 180 1.74 30.31 13.17
N LYS A 181 2.70 31.00 12.55
CA LYS A 181 2.66 32.46 12.39
C LYS A 181 1.45 32.95 11.58
N ALA A 182 1.08 32.25 10.52
CA ALA A 182 -0.07 32.60 9.69
C ALA A 182 -1.43 32.32 10.38
N LEU A 183 -1.48 31.32 11.28
CA LEU A 183 -2.70 30.91 11.98
C LEU A 183 -2.92 31.67 13.31
N ASN A 184 -1.87 32.20 13.94
CA ASN A 184 -1.99 33.00 15.18
C ASN A 184 -2.98 34.17 15.07
N PRO A 185 -3.01 34.97 13.98
CA PRO A 185 -3.99 36.05 13.82
C PRO A 185 -5.45 35.57 13.75
N LEU A 186 -5.68 34.32 13.33
CA LEU A 186 -7.01 33.70 13.25
C LEU A 186 -7.50 33.20 14.61
N LEU A 187 -6.58 32.89 15.54
CA LEU A 187 -6.91 32.43 16.89
C LEU A 187 -7.21 33.59 17.84
N GLU A 188 -6.54 34.74 17.69
CA GLU A 188 -6.60 35.84 18.67
C GLU A 188 -7.60 36.97 18.36
N LYS A 189 -8.27 36.99 17.19
CA LYS A 189 -9.26 38.05 16.89
C LYS A 189 -10.61 37.53 16.38
N LYS A 190 -11.52 37.29 17.32
CA LYS A 190 -12.95 37.59 17.09
C LYS A 190 -13.15 39.11 17.19
N SER A 191 -12.73 39.85 16.17
CA SER A 191 -13.03 41.28 16.05
C SER A 191 -13.59 41.57 14.66
N GLU A 192 -14.90 41.76 14.63
CA GLU A 192 -15.76 42.63 13.79
C GLU A 192 -15.48 42.95 12.31
N ASN A 193 -14.52 42.33 11.63
CA ASN A 193 -14.31 42.51 10.18
C ASN A 193 -14.59 41.23 9.37
N SER A 194 -15.73 40.62 9.67
CA SER A 194 -16.29 39.43 9.01
C SER A 194 -16.33 39.54 7.47
N ARG A 195 -16.52 40.75 6.93
CA ARG A 195 -16.62 40.99 5.48
C ARG A 195 -15.33 40.65 4.73
N TYR A 196 -14.15 40.97 5.29
CA TYR A 196 -12.87 40.65 4.66
C TYR A 196 -12.51 39.16 4.79
N TRP A 197 -12.99 38.51 5.85
CA TRP A 197 -12.83 37.06 6.02
C TRP A 197 -13.59 36.27 4.93
N TYR A 198 -14.84 36.64 4.65
CA TYR A 198 -15.61 36.02 3.56
C TYR A 198 -14.97 36.25 2.20
N PHE A 199 -14.44 37.46 1.96
CA PHE A 199 -13.73 37.77 0.72
C PHE A 199 -12.47 36.91 0.55
N GLY A 200 -11.61 36.85 1.57
CA GLY A 200 -10.39 36.04 1.53
C GLY A 200 -10.68 34.54 1.37
N LYS A 201 -11.74 34.04 2.03
CA LYS A 201 -12.20 32.66 1.85
C LYS A 201 -12.65 32.40 0.41
N HIS A 202 -13.47 33.28 -0.15
CA HIS A 202 -14.00 33.13 -1.51
C HIS A 202 -12.90 33.18 -2.58
N VAL A 203 -11.96 34.12 -2.46
CA VAL A 203 -10.80 34.21 -3.37
C VAL A 203 -9.98 32.92 -3.31
N THR A 204 -9.75 32.38 -2.12
CA THR A 204 -9.01 31.13 -1.92
C THR A 204 -9.72 29.93 -2.56
N GLU A 205 -11.04 29.84 -2.39
CA GLU A 205 -11.87 28.80 -3.04
C GLU A 205 -11.80 28.87 -4.56
N GLN A 206 -11.85 30.08 -5.14
CA GLN A 206 -11.73 30.28 -6.59
C GLN A 206 -10.35 29.88 -7.12
N LEU A 207 -9.27 30.29 -6.45
CA LEU A 207 -7.91 29.92 -6.85
C LEU A 207 -7.68 28.39 -6.79
N ASN A 208 -8.27 27.71 -5.81
CA ASN A 208 -8.18 26.25 -5.68
C ASN A 208 -8.99 25.50 -6.75
N ALA A 209 -10.04 26.11 -7.30
CA ALA A 209 -10.84 25.54 -8.38
C ALA A 209 -10.17 25.69 -9.76
N MET A 210 -9.18 26.58 -9.89
CA MET A 210 -8.46 26.84 -11.14
C MET A 210 -7.33 25.83 -11.39
N ARG A 211 -6.89 25.74 -12.64
CA ARG A 211 -5.64 25.01 -12.97
C ARG A 211 -4.47 25.79 -12.38
N LYS A 212 -3.43 25.06 -11.97
CA LYS A 212 -2.27 25.63 -11.27
C LYS A 212 -1.65 26.85 -11.97
N ILE A 213 -1.54 26.84 -13.30
CA ILE A 213 -0.96 27.94 -14.08
C ILE A 213 -1.88 29.17 -14.02
N ASP A 214 -3.19 28.97 -14.15
CA ASP A 214 -4.19 30.04 -14.12
C ASP A 214 -4.26 30.68 -12.72
N ALA A 215 -4.20 29.85 -11.67
CA ALA A 215 -4.15 30.30 -10.28
C ALA A 215 -2.89 31.12 -9.97
N GLU A 216 -1.73 30.72 -10.49
CA GLU A 216 -0.45 31.46 -10.32
C GLU A 216 -0.44 32.80 -11.06
N CYS A 217 -1.14 32.92 -12.18
CA CYS A 217 -1.34 34.20 -12.87
C CYS A 217 -2.32 35.08 -12.09
N ALA A 218 -3.50 34.57 -11.74
CA ALA A 218 -4.50 35.31 -10.99
C ALA A 218 -3.99 35.77 -9.62
N SER A 219 -3.19 34.97 -8.93
CA SER A 219 -2.59 35.37 -7.65
C SER A 219 -1.60 36.53 -7.81
N ARG A 220 -0.84 36.57 -8.92
CA ARG A 220 0.09 37.67 -9.20
C ARG A 220 -0.67 38.97 -9.47
N ASP A 221 -1.74 38.90 -10.25
CA ASP A 221 -2.57 40.07 -10.56
C ASP A 221 -3.24 40.64 -9.30
N ILE A 222 -3.73 39.76 -8.40
CA ILE A 222 -4.30 40.18 -7.10
C ILE A 222 -3.23 40.90 -6.25
N MET A 223 -2.00 40.38 -6.20
CA MET A 223 -0.92 41.01 -5.42
C MET A 223 -0.53 42.38 -5.98
N LEU A 224 -0.43 42.51 -7.31
CA LEU A 224 -0.15 43.79 -7.97
C LEU A 224 -1.23 44.84 -7.67
N LEU A 225 -2.51 44.42 -7.66
CA LEU A 225 -3.61 45.31 -7.31
C LEU A 225 -3.52 45.77 -5.85
N LEU A 226 -3.18 44.88 -4.92
CA LEU A 226 -3.01 45.23 -3.51
C LEU A 226 -1.83 46.18 -3.28
N GLU A 227 -0.71 45.96 -3.97
CA GLU A 227 0.46 46.85 -3.91
C GLU A 227 0.12 48.26 -4.44
N SER A 228 -0.63 48.33 -5.55
CA SER A 228 -1.07 49.62 -6.11
C SER A 228 -2.05 50.39 -5.21
N MET A 229 -2.76 49.70 -4.31
CA MET A 229 -3.66 50.33 -3.33
C MET A 229 -2.93 50.85 -2.08
N THR A 230 -1.67 50.44 -1.86
CA THR A 230 -0.89 50.87 -0.68
C THR A 230 -0.02 52.11 -0.91
N GLU A 231 0.13 52.55 -2.16
CA GLU A 231 0.96 53.70 -2.55
C GLU A 231 0.15 55.02 -2.77
N GLY A 232 -1.15 55.03 -2.46
CA GLY A 232 -2.03 56.22 -2.51
C GLY A 232 -2.61 56.56 -1.14
#